data_AF-A0A6G0TWI1-F1
#
_entry.id   AF-A0A6G0TWI1-F1
#
_cell.length_a   1.000
_cell.length_b   1.000
_cell.length_c   1.000
_cell.angle_alpha   90.00
_cell.angle_beta   90.00
_cell.angle_gamma   90.00
#
_symmetry.space_group_name_H-M   'P 1'
#
loop_
_entity.id
_entity.type
_entity.pdbx_description
1 polymer ?
#
loop_
_entity_poly.entity_id
_entity_poly.type
_entity_poly.pdbx_seq_one_letter_code
_entity_poly.pdbx_strand_id
1 'polypeptide(L)'
;AVNKIDFFFRFINGMIEFDKKLRPILTSLQIQQRSLSKKHWIIFLISIFVYHFGFKYLHDLVRPLKETVYIVKIVNFLFLPPFILDYVVISSMCFFLHNLYVRFWMLNDLWKCLPAELVVDHDQWTHIEIVFFMEKTRLLHSELCELLKKFTLGFGPLLLAFFTFSYITLFVAIFFMISIHPLSSENFAEYIVDVIFNFLLNAQLIIFMMSIIVYVSLIDEQRTKIISYLRSYRISNLNMDVKKQIKMFMNQMSVSGLDQITAFGFFNINLNLVMSVSTF
;
A
#
# COMPACT_ATOMS: atom_id res chain seq x y z
N ALA A 1 1.87 15.73 -20.83
CA ALA A 1 2.09 14.43 -20.16
C ALA A 1 3.37 14.53 -19.33
N VAL A 2 3.26 14.62 -18.00
CA VAL A 2 4.43 14.54 -17.11
C VAL A 2 4.99 13.12 -17.26
N ASN A 3 6.28 12.99 -17.57
CA ASN A 3 6.93 11.69 -17.76
C ASN A 3 6.68 10.82 -16.52
N LYS A 4 6.01 9.66 -16.66
CA LYS A 4 5.75 8.75 -15.53
C LYS A 4 7.04 8.38 -14.79
N ILE A 5 8.16 8.31 -15.50
CA ILE A 5 9.49 8.08 -14.94
C ILE A 5 9.92 9.22 -13.99
N ASP A 6 9.64 10.47 -14.34
CA ASP A 6 9.92 11.64 -13.49
C ASP A 6 9.12 11.59 -12.19
N PHE A 7 7.88 11.10 -12.22
CA PHE A 7 7.09 10.88 -11.00
C PHE A 7 7.74 9.88 -10.03
N PHE A 8 8.20 8.72 -10.52
CA PHE A 8 8.89 7.72 -9.68
C PHE A 8 10.14 8.30 -9.02
N PHE A 9 10.97 9.01 -9.79
CA PHE A 9 12.18 9.65 -9.25
C PHE A 9 11.85 10.71 -8.21
N ARG A 10 10.84 11.56 -8.47
CA ARG A 10 10.40 12.58 -7.50
C ARG A 10 9.87 11.95 -6.21
N PHE A 11 9.10 10.86 -6.31
CA PHE A 11 8.59 10.16 -5.15
C PHE A 11 9.73 9.55 -4.32
N ILE A 12 10.65 8.84 -4.97
CA ILE A 12 11.82 8.25 -4.31
C ILE A 12 12.71 9.34 -3.67
N ASN A 13 12.95 10.44 -4.37
CA ASN A 13 13.71 11.57 -3.83
C ASN A 13 13.04 12.18 -2.61
N GLY A 14 11.71 12.34 -2.63
CA GLY A 14 10.95 12.80 -1.47
C GLY A 14 11.07 11.86 -0.27
N MET A 15 11.06 10.54 -0.51
CA MET A 15 11.28 9.54 0.54
C MET A 15 12.71 9.59 1.11
N ILE A 16 13.72 9.81 0.26
CA ILE A 16 15.12 9.98 0.67
C ILE A 16 15.28 11.27 1.49
N GLU A 17 14.65 12.36 1.07
CA GLU A 17 14.68 13.63 1.79
C GLU A 17 14.04 13.50 3.17
N PHE A 18 12.89 12.85 3.26
CA PHE A 18 12.24 12.52 4.52
C PHE A 18 13.16 11.71 5.43
N ASP A 19 13.79 10.64 4.92
CA ASP A 19 14.69 9.80 5.72
C ASP A 19 15.92 10.58 6.21
N LYS A 20 16.43 11.53 5.43
CA LYS A 20 17.52 12.43 5.85
C LYS A 20 17.11 13.33 7.01
N LYS A 21 15.88 13.85 6.99
CA LYS A 21 15.32 14.68 8.08
C LYS A 21 15.01 13.85 9.33
N LEU A 22 14.59 12.60 9.15
CA LEU A 22 14.23 11.68 10.23
C LEU A 22 15.45 11.11 10.99
N ARG A 23 16.53 10.78 10.27
CA ARG A 23 17.73 10.16 10.82
C ARG A 23 18.30 10.85 12.07
N PRO A 24 18.54 12.17 12.10
CA PRO A 24 19.11 12.83 13.28
C PRO A 24 18.23 12.68 14.53
N ILE A 25 16.91 12.68 14.36
CA ILE A 25 15.93 12.58 15.46
C ILE A 25 15.88 11.15 16.01
N LEU A 26 15.94 10.15 15.13
CA LEU A 26 16.03 8.74 15.54
C LEU A 26 17.32 8.49 16.32
N THR A 27 18.45 9.03 15.85
CA THR A 27 19.76 8.84 16.51
C THR A 27 19.82 9.51 17.87
N SER A 28 19.20 10.69 18.04
CA SER A 28 19.16 11.36 19.35
C SER A 28 18.33 10.60 20.38
N LEU A 29 17.28 9.90 19.94
CA LEU A 29 16.36 9.15 20.82
C LEU A 29 16.71 7.66 20.95
N GLN A 30 17.82 7.20 20.36
CA GLN A 30 18.21 5.78 20.31
C GLN A 30 17.12 4.84 19.76
N ILE A 31 16.17 5.37 18.99
CA ILE A 31 15.11 4.56 18.40
C ILE A 31 15.71 3.78 17.23
N GLN A 32 15.54 2.46 17.26
CA GLN A 32 16.01 1.61 16.18
C GLN A 32 15.33 2.01 14.87
N GLN A 33 16.12 2.49 13.90
CA GLN A 33 15.62 2.74 12.55
C GLN A 33 15.20 1.41 11.92
N ARG A 34 13.90 1.14 11.94
CA ARG A 34 13.31 -0.04 11.30
C ARG A 34 13.06 0.25 9.83
N SER A 35 14.13 0.27 9.06
CA SER A 35 14.01 0.09 7.61
C SER A 35 13.99 -1.40 7.31
N LEU A 36 13.04 -1.88 6.50
CA LEU A 36 13.13 -3.23 5.95
C LEU A 36 14.48 -3.34 5.21
N SER A 37 15.33 -4.28 5.60
CA SER A 37 16.66 -4.35 4.98
C SER A 37 16.49 -4.61 3.48
N LYS A 38 17.35 -3.99 2.65
CA LYS A 38 17.33 -4.19 1.19
C LYS A 38 17.25 -5.68 0.81
N LYS A 39 17.89 -6.55 1.61
CA LYS A 39 17.88 -8.01 1.47
C LYS A 39 16.48 -8.60 1.57
N HIS A 40 15.63 -8.17 2.51
CA HIS A 40 14.27 -8.69 2.65
C HIS A 40 13.38 -8.29 1.46
N TRP A 41 13.51 -7.07 0.96
CA TRP A 41 12.80 -6.63 -0.24
C TRP A 41 13.21 -7.41 -1.48
N ILE A 42 14.50 -7.66 -1.65
CA ILE A 42 15.02 -8.48 -2.75
C ILE A 42 14.45 -9.89 -2.64
N ILE A 43 14.45 -10.50 -1.46
CA ILE A 43 13.87 -11.83 -1.24
C ILE A 43 12.37 -11.84 -1.57
N PHE A 44 11.61 -10.84 -1.12
CA PHE A 44 10.18 -10.71 -1.42
C PHE A 44 9.92 -10.59 -2.93
N LEU A 45 10.64 -9.69 -3.61
CA LEU A 45 10.51 -9.50 -5.05
C LEU A 45 10.88 -10.76 -5.85
N ILE A 46 11.96 -11.45 -5.45
CA ILE A 46 12.37 -12.72 -6.05
C ILE A 46 11.31 -13.79 -5.79
N SER A 47 10.75 -13.87 -4.58
CA SER A 47 9.72 -14.85 -4.24
C SER A 47 8.46 -14.67 -5.10
N ILE A 48 7.96 -13.43 -5.25
CA ILE A 48 6.82 -13.15 -6.13
C ILE A 48 7.20 -13.41 -7.59
N PHE A 49 8.42 -13.07 -8.02
CA PHE A 49 8.89 -13.32 -9.38
C PHE A 49 8.88 -14.82 -9.71
N VAL A 50 9.49 -15.64 -8.85
CA VAL A 50 9.53 -17.10 -8.99
C VAL A 50 8.12 -17.68 -8.99
N TYR A 51 7.25 -17.20 -8.10
CA TYR A 51 5.84 -17.60 -8.07
C TYR A 51 5.13 -17.29 -9.40
N HIS A 52 5.25 -16.08 -9.92
CA HIS A 52 4.54 -15.66 -11.13
C HIS A 52 5.05 -16.38 -12.38
N PHE A 53 6.37 -16.54 -12.51
CA PHE A 53 6.98 -17.31 -13.61
C PHE A 53 6.66 -18.80 -13.50
N GLY A 54 6.73 -19.39 -12.31
CA GLY A 54 6.37 -20.78 -12.09
C GLY A 54 4.90 -21.04 -12.42
N PHE A 55 4.00 -20.15 -11.99
CA PHE A 55 2.58 -20.25 -12.28
C PHE A 55 2.27 -20.09 -13.78
N LYS A 56 2.96 -19.17 -14.47
CA LYS A 56 2.86 -19.02 -15.94
C LYS A 56 3.38 -20.27 -16.68
N TYR A 57 4.51 -20.82 -16.24
CA TYR A 57 5.07 -22.04 -16.84
C TYR A 57 4.15 -23.25 -16.65
N LEU A 58 3.56 -23.40 -15.46
CA LEU A 58 2.56 -24.44 -15.19
C LEU A 58 1.32 -24.29 -16.08
N HIS A 59 0.83 -23.07 -16.27
CA HIS A 59 -0.27 -22.79 -17.20
C HIS A 59 0.05 -23.23 -18.62
N ASP A 60 1.22 -22.86 -19.13
CA ASP A 60 1.61 -23.16 -20.51
C ASP A 60 1.86 -24.67 -20.72
N LEU A 61 2.22 -25.41 -19.67
CA LEU A 61 2.32 -26.87 -19.68
C LEU A 61 0.94 -27.54 -19.77
N VAL A 62 -0.02 -27.04 -18.99
CA VAL A 62 -1.40 -27.55 -18.94
C VAL A 62 -2.15 -27.22 -20.23
N ARG A 63 -1.95 -26.01 -20.76
CA ARG A 63 -2.60 -25.51 -21.96
C ARG A 63 -1.56 -25.17 -23.03
N PRO A 64 -0.98 -26.19 -23.69
CA PRO A 64 -0.03 -25.94 -24.76
C PRO A 64 -0.74 -25.19 -25.89
N LEU A 65 -0.35 -23.93 -26.08
CA LEU A 65 -0.77 -23.15 -27.24
C LEU A 65 -0.28 -23.88 -28.50
N LYS A 66 -1.23 -24.35 -29.32
CA LYS A 66 -0.95 -24.88 -30.67
C LYS A 66 -0.03 -23.90 -31.41
N GLU A 67 0.94 -24.45 -32.14
CA GLU A 67 2.08 -23.74 -32.74
C GLU A 67 1.67 -22.42 -33.41
N THR A 68 1.87 -21.32 -32.69
CA THR A 68 1.69 -19.96 -33.20
C THR A 68 3.05 -19.30 -33.38
N VAL A 69 3.12 -18.38 -34.34
CA VAL A 69 4.31 -17.57 -34.68
C VAL A 69 4.91 -16.94 -33.41
N TYR A 70 6.24 -16.85 -33.32
CA TYR A 70 6.98 -16.36 -32.15
C TYR A 70 6.45 -15.04 -31.56
N ILE A 71 6.02 -14.10 -32.41
CA ILE A 71 5.45 -12.81 -31.99
C ILE A 71 4.14 -13.01 -31.20
N VAL A 72 3.28 -13.94 -31.63
CA VAL A 72 2.01 -14.27 -30.97
C VAL A 72 2.28 -14.93 -29.61
N LYS A 73 3.33 -15.76 -29.49
CA LYS A 73 3.76 -16.31 -28.20
C LYS A 73 4.21 -15.23 -27.22
N ILE A 74 4.96 -14.21 -27.65
CA ILE A 74 5.37 -13.09 -26.79
C ILE A 74 4.16 -12.27 -26.34
N VAL A 75 3.24 -11.95 -27.25
CA VAL A 75 2.03 -11.21 -26.91
C VAL A 75 1.19 -12.01 -25.91
N ASN A 76 1.01 -13.32 -26.12
CA ASN A 76 0.31 -14.18 -25.17
C ASN A 76 1.06 -14.31 -23.83
N PHE A 77 2.39 -14.31 -23.84
CA PHE A 77 3.15 -14.35 -22.60
C PHE A 77 2.95 -13.08 -21.76
N LEU A 78 2.89 -11.92 -22.40
CA LEU A 78 2.69 -10.62 -21.73
C LEU A 78 1.23 -10.35 -21.35
N PHE A 79 0.28 -10.74 -22.20
CA PHE A 79 -1.12 -10.30 -22.15
C PHE A 79 -2.13 -11.43 -21.94
N LEU A 80 -1.76 -12.71 -21.89
CA LEU A 80 -2.67 -13.76 -21.41
C LEU A 80 -2.47 -14.01 -19.90
N PRO A 81 -3.55 -14.37 -19.18
CA PRO A 81 -3.45 -14.84 -17.81
C PRO A 81 -2.41 -15.96 -17.66
N PRO A 82 -1.67 -16.02 -16.54
CA PRO A 82 -1.47 -14.97 -15.54
C PRO A 82 -0.68 -13.76 -16.10
N PHE A 83 -1.21 -12.54 -15.94
CA PHE A 83 -0.65 -11.34 -16.57
C PHE A 83 0.63 -10.86 -15.88
N ILE A 84 1.75 -10.78 -16.60
CA ILE A 84 3.01 -10.22 -16.07
C ILE A 84 2.85 -8.75 -15.67
N LEU A 85 1.95 -8.04 -16.34
CA LEU A 85 1.62 -6.67 -15.98
C LEU A 85 1.07 -6.58 -14.55
N ASP A 86 0.24 -7.53 -14.13
CA ASP A 86 -0.28 -7.57 -12.76
C ASP A 86 0.86 -7.75 -11.75
N TYR A 87 1.82 -8.63 -12.05
CA TYR A 87 3.02 -8.77 -11.23
C TYR A 87 3.77 -7.44 -11.05
N VAL A 88 4.01 -6.70 -12.13
CA VAL A 88 4.70 -5.40 -12.08
C VAL A 88 3.90 -4.37 -11.28
N VAL A 89 2.58 -4.32 -11.47
CA VAL A 89 1.69 -3.42 -10.73
C VAL A 89 1.69 -3.78 -9.24
N ILE A 90 1.46 -5.03 -8.89
CA ILE A 90 1.37 -5.46 -7.48
C ILE A 90 2.71 -5.30 -6.78
N SER A 91 3.81 -5.74 -7.38
CA SER A 91 5.14 -5.61 -6.78
C SER A 91 5.52 -4.14 -6.53
N SER A 92 5.24 -3.26 -7.49
CA SER A 92 5.46 -1.82 -7.32
C SER A 92 4.54 -1.21 -6.26
N MET A 93 3.24 -1.50 -6.28
CA MET A 93 2.28 -0.99 -5.27
C MET A 93 2.66 -1.44 -3.86
N CYS A 94 2.91 -2.74 -3.66
CA CYS A 94 3.32 -3.28 -2.37
C CYS A 94 4.62 -2.63 -1.89
N PHE A 95 5.58 -2.41 -2.78
CA PHE A 95 6.82 -1.71 -2.45
C PHE A 95 6.57 -0.30 -1.91
N PHE A 96 5.79 0.52 -2.63
CA PHE A 96 5.53 1.90 -2.24
C PHE A 96 4.63 2.01 -1.00
N LEU A 97 3.55 1.23 -0.93
CA LEU A 97 2.64 1.22 0.20
C LEU A 97 3.35 0.80 1.49
N HIS A 98 4.13 -0.27 1.46
CA HIS A 98 4.90 -0.68 2.63
C HIS A 98 5.91 0.39 3.06
N ASN A 99 6.58 1.04 2.12
CA ASN A 99 7.52 2.11 2.42
C ASN A 99 6.85 3.31 3.11
N LEU A 100 5.64 3.67 2.69
CA LEU A 100 4.84 4.70 3.37
C LEU A 100 4.39 4.25 4.76
N TYR A 101 3.87 3.02 4.86
CA TYR A 101 3.44 2.40 6.11
C TYR A 101 4.53 2.45 7.19
N VAL A 102 5.73 1.98 6.86
CA VAL A 102 6.87 1.96 7.81
C VAL A 102 7.21 3.36 8.31
N ARG A 103 7.11 4.38 7.46
CA ARG A 103 7.42 5.77 7.86
C ARG A 103 6.36 6.38 8.75
N PHE A 104 5.08 6.14 8.48
CA PHE A 104 4.00 6.55 9.40
C PHE A 104 4.14 5.84 10.74
N TRP A 105 4.50 4.56 10.70
CA TRP A 105 4.73 3.75 11.89
C TRP A 105 5.94 4.25 12.71
N MET A 106 7.07 4.58 12.08
CA MET A 106 8.22 5.22 12.75
C MET A 106 7.86 6.57 13.37
N LEU A 107 7.01 7.34 12.70
CA LEU A 107 6.55 8.63 13.22
C LEU A 107 5.65 8.46 14.45
N ASN A 108 4.83 7.41 14.48
CA ASN A 108 4.06 7.03 15.66
C ASN A 108 4.96 6.62 16.83
N ASP A 109 6.03 5.88 16.56
CA ASP A 109 6.98 5.48 17.60
C ASP A 109 7.75 6.70 18.14
N LEU A 110 8.13 7.65 17.27
CA LEU A 110 8.66 8.94 17.69
C LEU A 110 7.68 9.68 18.62
N TRP A 111 6.38 9.68 18.29
CA TRP A 111 5.37 10.31 19.12
C TRP A 111 5.26 9.67 20.50
N LYS A 112 5.40 8.35 20.61
CA LYS A 112 5.36 7.64 21.90
C LYS A 112 6.55 7.93 22.82
N CYS A 113 7.65 8.47 22.29
CA CYS A 113 8.80 8.86 23.10
C CYS A 113 8.58 10.18 23.87
N LEU A 114 7.53 10.93 23.55
CA LEU A 114 7.15 12.10 24.32
C LEU A 114 6.70 11.69 25.74
N PRO A 115 7.00 12.53 26.76
CA PRO A 115 6.62 12.23 28.13
C PRO A 115 5.10 12.09 28.29
N ALA A 116 4.70 11.25 29.23
CA ALA A 116 3.29 11.08 29.59
C ALA A 116 2.70 12.44 29.99
N GLU A 117 1.47 12.70 29.53
CA GLU A 117 0.77 13.98 29.73
C GLU A 117 1.47 15.23 29.16
N LEU A 118 2.58 15.09 28.40
CA LEU A 118 3.37 16.21 27.89
C LEU A 118 3.82 17.19 28.99
N VAL A 119 3.97 16.68 30.21
CA VAL A 119 4.46 17.43 31.37
C VAL A 119 5.98 17.27 31.46
N VAL A 120 6.64 18.34 31.91
CA VAL A 120 8.10 18.36 32.13
C VAL A 120 8.45 17.30 33.17
N ASP A 121 9.32 16.37 32.78
CA ASP A 121 10.02 15.52 33.72
C ASP A 121 11.42 16.11 33.89
N HIS A 122 11.73 16.59 35.10
CA HIS A 122 12.91 17.39 35.39
C HIS A 122 14.24 16.69 35.03
N ASP A 123 14.23 15.37 34.91
CA ASP A 123 15.41 14.55 34.59
C ASP A 123 15.52 14.11 33.12
N GLN A 124 14.49 14.30 32.27
CA GLN A 124 14.49 13.77 30.89
C GLN A 124 14.09 14.76 29.79
N TRP A 125 13.17 15.69 30.06
CA TRP A 125 12.60 16.53 28.99
C TRP A 125 12.32 17.95 29.49
N THR A 126 12.97 18.94 28.89
CA THR A 126 12.61 20.34 29.12
C THR A 126 11.37 20.72 28.30
N HIS A 127 10.64 21.74 28.77
CA HIS A 127 9.48 22.27 28.05
C HIS A 127 9.81 22.68 26.60
N ILE A 128 10.99 23.27 26.39
CA ILE A 128 11.43 23.73 25.06
C ILE A 128 11.68 22.53 24.14
N GLU A 129 12.29 21.46 24.66
CA GLU A 129 12.53 20.23 23.89
C GLU A 129 11.23 19.55 23.50
N ILE A 130 10.23 19.49 24.40
CA ILE A 130 8.90 18.94 24.10
C ILE A 130 8.25 19.72 22.95
N VAL A 131 8.20 21.05 23.04
CA VAL A 131 7.59 21.90 22.01
C VAL A 131 8.32 21.76 20.67
N PHE A 132 9.65 21.79 20.70
CA PHE A 132 10.49 21.63 19.50
C PHE A 132 10.28 20.26 18.85
N PHE A 133 10.25 19.19 19.64
CA PHE A 133 10.05 17.82 19.16
C PHE A 133 8.65 17.64 18.54
N MET A 134 7.62 18.17 19.20
CA MET A 134 6.25 18.16 18.67
C MET A 134 6.17 18.88 17.33
N GLU A 135 6.80 20.05 17.20
CA GLU A 135 6.85 20.79 15.94
C GLU A 135 7.56 20.01 14.83
N LYS A 136 8.72 19.41 15.12
CA LYS A 136 9.44 18.57 14.15
C LYS A 136 8.62 17.37 13.71
N THR A 137 7.97 16.69 14.65
CA THR A 137 7.11 15.54 14.36
C THR A 137 5.89 15.96 13.52
N ARG A 138 5.31 17.13 13.79
CA ARG A 138 4.23 17.72 12.99
C ARG A 138 4.67 18.00 11.55
N LEU A 139 5.83 18.60 11.36
CA LEU A 139 6.35 18.90 10.01
C LEU A 139 6.63 17.61 9.23
N LEU A 140 7.24 16.61 9.86
CA LEU A 140 7.46 15.29 9.26
C LEU A 140 6.13 14.61 8.89
N HIS A 141 5.12 14.69 9.78
CA HIS A 141 3.79 14.18 9.48
C HIS A 141 3.21 14.83 8.21
N SER A 142 3.28 16.16 8.13
CA SER A 142 2.78 16.92 6.98
C SER A 142 3.50 16.53 5.68
N GLU A 143 4.82 16.38 5.71
CA GLU A 143 5.62 16.00 4.55
C GLU A 143 5.29 14.58 4.09
N LEU A 144 5.08 13.65 5.03
CA LEU A 144 4.69 12.28 4.71
C LEU A 144 3.25 12.20 4.16
N CYS A 145 2.34 13.03 4.67
CA CYS A 145 1.00 13.20 4.08
C CYS A 145 1.05 13.77 2.66
N GLU A 146 1.97 14.70 2.39
CA GLU A 146 2.17 15.21 1.02
C GLU A 146 2.71 14.14 0.08
N LEU A 147 3.65 13.30 0.56
CA LEU A 147 4.13 12.14 -0.19
C LEU A 147 3.00 11.14 -0.47
N LEU A 148 2.16 10.85 0.53
CA LEU A 148 0.97 10.02 0.36
C LEU A 148 0.03 10.59 -0.71
N LYS A 149 -0.22 11.91 -0.70
CA LYS A 149 -1.04 12.57 -1.71
C LYS A 149 -0.43 12.45 -3.12
N LYS A 150 0.88 12.64 -3.25
CA LYS A 150 1.60 12.43 -4.52
C LYS A 150 1.46 10.98 -4.99
N PHE A 151 1.60 10.01 -4.09
CA PHE A 151 1.36 8.59 -4.38
C PHE A 151 -0.06 8.37 -4.94
N THR A 152 -1.09 8.85 -4.24
CA THR A 152 -2.49 8.70 -4.67
C THR A 152 -2.74 9.33 -6.04
N LEU A 153 -2.16 10.49 -6.33
CA LEU A 153 -2.31 11.14 -7.63
C LEU A 153 -1.58 10.38 -8.76
N GLY A 154 -0.38 9.86 -8.51
CA GLY A 154 0.40 9.15 -9.53
C GLY A 154 -0.06 7.72 -9.78
N PHE A 155 -0.38 6.98 -8.71
CA PHE A 155 -0.79 5.58 -8.78
C PHE A 155 -2.30 5.37 -8.77
N GLY A 156 -3.09 6.39 -8.43
CA GLY A 156 -4.56 6.32 -8.41
C GLY A 156 -5.18 5.78 -9.70
N PRO A 157 -4.81 6.27 -10.90
CA PRO A 157 -5.31 5.72 -12.17
C PRO A 157 -4.91 4.25 -12.38
N LEU A 158 -3.71 3.87 -11.95
CA LEU A 158 -3.21 2.51 -12.07
C LEU A 158 -3.96 1.56 -11.13
N LEU A 159 -4.24 2.00 -9.90
CA LEU A 159 -5.10 1.29 -8.96
C LEU A 159 -6.52 1.18 -9.50
N LEU A 160 -7.11 2.25 -10.02
CA LEU A 160 -8.44 2.21 -10.62
C LEU A 160 -8.50 1.17 -11.74
N ALA A 161 -7.58 1.23 -12.70
CA ALA A 161 -7.51 0.27 -13.79
C ALA A 161 -7.34 -1.16 -13.26
N PHE A 162 -6.40 -1.40 -12.34
CA PHE A 162 -6.16 -2.71 -11.74
C PHE A 162 -7.42 -3.28 -11.07
N PHE A 163 -8.11 -2.48 -10.24
CA PHE A 163 -9.30 -2.92 -9.54
C PHE A 163 -10.47 -3.19 -10.51
N THR A 164 -10.70 -2.31 -11.49
CA THR A 164 -11.77 -2.48 -12.48
C THR A 164 -11.53 -3.70 -13.38
N PHE A 165 -10.31 -3.87 -13.91
CA PHE A 165 -10.00 -5.03 -14.75
C PHE A 165 -10.04 -6.34 -13.96
N SER A 166 -9.53 -6.35 -12.71
CA SER A 166 -9.62 -7.53 -11.84
C SER A 166 -11.08 -7.91 -11.56
N TYR A 167 -11.93 -6.92 -11.29
CA TYR A 167 -13.36 -7.14 -11.07
C TYR A 167 -14.08 -7.68 -12.30
N ILE A 168 -13.87 -7.09 -13.48
CA ILE A 168 -14.44 -7.58 -14.74
C ILE A 168 -13.98 -9.01 -15.01
N THR A 169 -12.69 -9.30 -14.80
CA THR A 169 -12.12 -10.63 -15.00
C THR A 169 -12.78 -11.66 -14.08
N LEU A 170 -12.93 -11.34 -12.80
CA LEU A 170 -13.59 -12.20 -11.82
C LEU A 170 -15.07 -12.44 -12.19
N PHE A 171 -15.80 -11.40 -12.59
CA PHE A 171 -17.19 -11.51 -13.03
C PHE A 171 -17.34 -12.40 -14.26
N VAL A 172 -16.52 -12.18 -15.29
CA VAL A 172 -16.51 -12.98 -16.52
C VAL A 172 -16.15 -14.44 -16.22
N ALA A 173 -15.19 -14.67 -15.33
CA ALA A 173 -14.81 -16.03 -14.94
C ALA A 173 -15.94 -16.76 -14.19
N ILE A 174 -16.63 -16.10 -13.26
CA ILE A 174 -17.81 -16.67 -12.58
C ILE A 174 -18.92 -16.97 -13.58
N PHE A 175 -19.19 -16.04 -14.51
CA PHE A 175 -20.19 -16.24 -15.56
C PHE A 175 -19.88 -17.48 -16.41
N PHE A 176 -18.63 -17.66 -16.84
CA PHE A 176 -18.23 -18.83 -17.61
C PHE A 176 -18.29 -20.13 -16.78
N MET A 177 -17.91 -20.09 -15.50
CA MET A 177 -18.00 -21.25 -14.61
C MET A 177 -19.45 -21.73 -14.43
N ILE A 178 -20.42 -20.81 -14.35
CA ILE A 178 -21.85 -21.14 -14.23
C ILE A 178 -22.41 -21.58 -15.59
N SER A 179 -22.06 -20.85 -16.66
CA SER A 179 -22.72 -21.01 -17.98
C SER A 179 -22.20 -22.19 -18.80
N ILE A 180 -20.93 -22.61 -18.61
CA ILE A 180 -20.31 -23.71 -19.37
C ILE A 180 -20.63 -25.09 -18.74
N HIS A 181 -21.26 -25.12 -17.56
CA HIS A 181 -21.45 -26.34 -16.76
C HIS A 181 -22.22 -27.52 -17.42
N PRO A 182 -22.89 -27.43 -18.61
CA PRO A 182 -23.43 -28.65 -19.22
C PRO A 182 -22.98 -29.02 -20.65
N LEU A 183 -22.03 -28.35 -21.31
CA LEU A 183 -21.91 -28.46 -22.79
C LEU A 183 -20.66 -29.13 -23.40
N SER A 184 -19.61 -29.48 -22.65
CA SER A 184 -18.43 -30.15 -23.25
C SER A 184 -18.40 -31.65 -22.95
N SER A 185 -18.65 -32.47 -23.97
CA SER A 185 -18.41 -33.92 -23.98
C SER A 185 -16.92 -34.28 -24.16
N GLU A 186 -16.00 -33.41 -23.75
CA GLU A 186 -14.56 -33.64 -23.84
C GLU A 186 -14.00 -34.11 -22.49
N ASN A 187 -12.90 -34.87 -22.55
CA ASN A 187 -12.26 -35.60 -21.45
C ASN A 187 -12.46 -34.96 -20.06
N PHE A 188 -13.14 -35.67 -19.16
CA PHE A 188 -13.43 -35.23 -17.78
C PHE A 188 -12.17 -34.72 -17.04
N ALA A 189 -11.00 -35.31 -17.30
CA ALA A 189 -9.74 -34.88 -16.70
C ALA A 189 -9.29 -33.48 -17.16
N GLU A 190 -9.41 -33.16 -18.45
CA GLU A 190 -9.06 -31.84 -19.01
C GLU A 190 -10.00 -30.76 -18.46
N TYR A 191 -11.30 -31.08 -18.39
CA TYR A 191 -12.29 -30.19 -17.77
C TYR A 191 -11.97 -29.88 -16.31
N ILE A 192 -11.68 -30.89 -15.48
CA ILE A 192 -11.35 -30.69 -14.06
C ILE A 192 -10.10 -29.83 -13.90
N VAL A 193 -9.09 -30.03 -14.74
CA VAL A 193 -7.85 -29.24 -14.72
C VAL A 193 -8.12 -27.77 -15.07
N ASP A 194 -8.91 -27.50 -16.10
CA ASP A 194 -9.30 -26.13 -16.49
C ASP A 194 -10.10 -25.42 -15.40
N VAL A 195 -11.02 -26.13 -14.74
CA VAL A 195 -11.80 -25.60 -13.61
C VAL A 195 -10.89 -25.23 -12.44
N ILE A 196 -9.97 -26.13 -12.05
CA ILE A 196 -9.00 -25.88 -10.98
C ILE A 196 -8.10 -24.70 -11.33
N PHE A 197 -7.63 -24.61 -12.57
CA PHE A 197 -6.74 -23.55 -13.00
C PHE A 197 -7.43 -22.17 -12.99
N ASN A 198 -8.66 -22.09 -13.50
CA ASN A 198 -9.48 -20.88 -13.44
C ASN A 198 -9.75 -20.46 -11.99
N PHE A 199 -10.02 -21.42 -11.09
CA PHE A 199 -10.19 -21.14 -9.67
C PHE A 199 -8.92 -20.55 -9.05
N LEU A 200 -7.75 -21.12 -9.34
CA LEU A 200 -6.46 -20.63 -8.84
C LEU A 200 -6.15 -19.20 -9.32
N LEU A 201 -6.41 -18.90 -10.60
CA LEU A 201 -6.26 -17.55 -11.15
C LEU A 201 -7.15 -16.53 -10.43
N ASN A 202 -8.41 -16.85 -10.22
CA ASN A 202 -9.35 -15.97 -9.54
C ASN A 202 -8.97 -15.78 -8.07
N ALA A 203 -8.59 -16.86 -7.38
CA ALA A 203 -8.10 -16.79 -6.01
C ALA A 203 -6.86 -15.89 -5.89
N GLN A 204 -5.92 -16.00 -6.83
CA GLN A 204 -4.74 -15.14 -6.89
C GLN A 204 -5.12 -13.66 -7.05
N LEU A 205 -6.04 -13.33 -7.97
CA LEU A 205 -6.53 -11.95 -8.15
C LEU A 205 -7.19 -11.40 -6.87
N ILE A 206 -8.01 -12.20 -6.20
CA ILE A 206 -8.63 -11.82 -4.93
C ILE A 206 -7.56 -11.55 -3.88
N ILE A 207 -6.58 -12.46 -3.70
CA ILE A 207 -5.50 -12.30 -2.72
C ILE A 207 -4.71 -11.01 -2.96
N PHE A 208 -4.43 -10.67 -4.23
CA PHE A 208 -3.71 -9.46 -4.58
C PHE A 208 -4.50 -8.19 -4.29
N MET A 209 -5.78 -8.17 -4.66
CA MET A 209 -6.69 -7.05 -4.35
C MET A 209 -6.78 -6.84 -2.83
N MET A 210 -6.98 -7.93 -2.08
CA MET A 210 -7.04 -7.92 -0.62
C MET A 210 -5.75 -7.42 0.02
N SER A 211 -4.59 -7.84 -0.51
CA SER A 211 -3.28 -7.39 -0.02
C SER A 211 -3.12 -5.87 -0.14
N ILE A 212 -3.51 -5.28 -1.27
CA ILE A 212 -3.47 -3.82 -1.46
C ILE A 212 -4.44 -3.13 -0.50
N ILE A 213 -5.68 -3.60 -0.37
CA ILE A 213 -6.67 -3.01 0.53
C ILE A 213 -6.18 -3.00 1.97
N VAL A 214 -5.62 -4.13 2.43
CA VAL A 214 -5.07 -4.27 3.79
C VAL A 214 -3.93 -3.28 4.00
N TYR A 215 -2.97 -3.18 3.08
CA TYR A 215 -1.87 -2.23 3.21
C TYR A 215 -2.34 -0.78 3.26
N VAL A 216 -3.27 -0.40 2.39
CA VAL A 216 -3.82 0.96 2.40
C VAL A 216 -4.53 1.26 3.73
N SER A 217 -5.29 0.30 4.24
CA SER A 217 -6.01 0.45 5.51
C SER A 217 -5.05 0.55 6.70
N LEU A 218 -3.97 -0.22 6.70
CA LEU A 218 -2.90 -0.12 7.70
C LEU A 218 -2.22 1.26 7.67
N ILE A 219 -1.98 1.83 6.49
CA ILE A 219 -1.43 3.20 6.37
C ILE A 219 -2.40 4.21 7.00
N ASP A 220 -3.69 4.09 6.70
CA ASP A 220 -4.70 5.00 7.25
C ASP A 220 -4.82 4.90 8.78
N GLU A 221 -4.74 3.69 9.32
CA GLU A 221 -4.68 3.46 10.77
C GLU A 221 -3.43 4.11 11.38
N GLN A 222 -2.24 3.89 10.80
CA GLN A 222 -1.01 4.48 11.33
C GLN A 222 -1.04 6.01 11.22
N ARG A 223 -1.55 6.57 10.12
CA ARG A 223 -1.71 8.02 9.94
C ARG A 223 -2.61 8.63 11.01
N THR A 224 -3.75 8.00 11.29
CA THR A 224 -4.73 8.54 12.25
C THR A 224 -4.36 8.28 13.71
N LYS A 225 -3.40 7.38 13.97
CA LYS A 225 -2.97 7.02 15.33
C LYS A 225 -2.45 8.22 16.13
N ILE A 226 -1.68 9.14 15.52
CA ILE A 226 -1.22 10.36 16.21
C ILE A 226 -2.42 11.23 16.66
N ILE A 227 -3.51 11.26 15.90
CA ILE A 227 -4.75 11.98 16.30
C ILE A 227 -5.31 11.37 17.59
N SER A 228 -5.32 10.04 17.69
CA SER A 228 -5.80 9.36 18.89
C SER A 228 -4.97 9.73 20.12
N TYR A 229 -3.65 9.81 19.97
CA TYR A 229 -2.75 10.27 21.03
C TYR A 229 -3.02 11.73 21.39
N LEU A 230 -3.10 12.62 20.40
CA LEU A 230 -3.38 14.04 20.61
C LEU A 230 -4.71 14.29 21.34
N ARG A 231 -5.76 13.54 21.00
CA ARG A 231 -7.09 13.63 21.65
C ARG A 231 -7.09 13.06 23.08
N SER A 232 -6.20 12.12 23.37
CA SER A 232 -6.12 11.49 24.70
C SER A 232 -5.53 12.40 25.78
N TYR A 233 -4.72 13.39 25.40
CA TYR A 233 -4.14 14.33 26.36
C TYR A 233 -5.22 15.27 26.92
N ARG A 234 -5.19 15.50 28.24
CA ARG A 234 -6.02 16.51 28.89
C ARG A 234 -5.51 17.90 28.56
N ILE A 235 -5.97 18.43 27.42
CA ILE A 235 -5.50 19.72 26.87
C ILE A 235 -5.65 20.85 27.89
N SER A 236 -6.65 20.81 28.79
CA SER A 236 -6.87 21.84 29.83
C SER A 236 -5.65 22.12 30.70
N ASN A 237 -4.87 21.08 31.01
CA ASN A 237 -3.76 21.14 31.98
C ASN A 237 -2.39 21.41 31.33
N LEU A 238 -2.35 21.53 30.00
CA LEU A 238 -1.11 21.75 29.26
C LEU A 238 -0.68 23.21 29.24
N ASN A 239 0.62 23.45 29.06
CA ASN A 239 1.14 24.78 28.82
C ASN A 239 0.60 25.37 27.50
N MET A 240 0.51 26.69 27.41
CA MET A 240 -0.03 27.42 26.26
C MET A 240 0.69 27.10 24.95
N ASP A 241 2.01 26.93 24.98
CA ASP A 241 2.79 26.60 23.78
C ASP A 241 2.45 25.18 23.27
N VAL A 242 2.36 24.21 24.18
CA VAL A 242 1.95 22.84 23.87
C VAL A 242 0.50 22.82 23.33
N LYS A 243 -0.42 23.54 23.98
CA LYS A 243 -1.81 23.72 23.50
C LYS A 243 -1.84 24.26 22.07
N LYS A 244 -1.01 25.25 21.77
CA LYS A 244 -0.90 25.86 20.44
C LYS A 244 -0.39 24.83 19.43
N GLN A 245 0.66 24.07 19.76
CA GLN A 245 1.18 23.02 18.87
C GLN A 245 0.13 21.93 18.58
N ILE A 246 -0.58 21.45 19.60
CA ILE A 246 -1.67 20.47 19.43
C ILE A 246 -2.74 21.03 18.49
N LYS A 247 -3.17 22.28 18.69
CA LYS A 247 -4.18 22.92 17.84
C LYS A 247 -3.73 23.03 16.39
N MET A 248 -2.47 23.42 16.15
CA MET A 248 -1.91 23.46 14.79
C MET A 248 -1.86 22.07 14.16
N PHE A 249 -1.39 21.08 14.90
CA PHE A 249 -1.30 19.69 14.43
C PHE A 249 -2.70 19.17 14.05
N MET A 250 -3.68 19.29 14.95
CA MET A 250 -5.05 18.85 14.72
C MET A 250 -5.69 19.51 13.50
N ASN A 251 -5.43 20.81 13.27
CA ASN A 251 -5.94 21.53 12.10
C ASN A 251 -5.26 21.06 10.79
N GLN A 252 -3.96 20.77 10.82
CA GLN A 252 -3.30 20.19 9.65
C GLN A 252 -3.82 18.79 9.33
N MET A 253 -4.05 17.99 10.37
CA MET A 253 -4.59 16.64 10.22
C MET A 253 -6.03 16.62 9.72
N SER A 254 -6.89 17.56 10.12
CA SER A 254 -8.25 17.64 9.58
C SER A 254 -8.25 17.98 8.09
N VAL A 255 -7.35 18.87 7.66
CA VAL A 255 -7.18 19.20 6.23
C VAL A 255 -6.61 18.01 5.46
N SER A 256 -5.57 17.33 5.98
CA SER A 256 -4.98 16.16 5.32
C SER A 256 -5.83 14.88 5.43
N GLY A 257 -6.73 14.80 6.41
CA GLY A 257 -7.60 13.64 6.65
C GLY A 257 -8.61 13.43 5.53
N LEU A 258 -8.89 14.47 4.75
CA LEU A 258 -9.69 14.42 3.53
C LEU A 258 -8.96 13.70 2.38
N ASP A 259 -7.64 13.60 2.43
CA ASP A 259 -6.81 12.94 1.42
C ASP A 259 -6.65 11.43 1.76
N GLN A 260 -7.75 10.66 1.78
CA GLN A 260 -7.66 9.18 1.83
C GLN A 260 -7.04 8.64 0.52
N ILE A 261 -6.42 7.46 0.58
CA ILE A 261 -5.96 6.81 -0.65
C ILE A 261 -7.20 6.39 -1.46
N THR A 262 -7.36 7.02 -2.62
CA THR A 262 -8.45 6.77 -3.55
C THR A 262 -7.94 6.16 -4.85
N ALA A 263 -8.80 5.36 -5.48
CA ALA A 263 -8.62 4.95 -6.88
C ALA A 263 -9.01 6.13 -7.80
N PHE A 264 -8.10 7.09 -7.95
CA PHE A 264 -8.29 8.28 -8.80
C PHE A 264 -9.57 9.07 -8.47
N GLY A 265 -9.93 9.16 -7.19
CA GLY A 265 -11.14 9.87 -6.72
C GLY A 265 -12.47 9.13 -6.91
N PHE A 266 -12.49 7.94 -7.54
CA PHE A 266 -13.74 7.17 -7.72
C PHE A 266 -14.22 6.50 -6.45
N PHE A 267 -13.33 5.82 -5.73
CA PHE A 267 -13.64 5.17 -4.46
C PHE A 267 -12.44 5.16 -3.52
N ASN A 268 -12.72 5.12 -2.22
CA ASN A 268 -11.71 4.97 -1.18
C ASN A 268 -11.28 3.51 -1.11
N ILE A 269 -9.97 3.27 -1.16
CA ILE A 269 -9.43 1.93 -1.01
C ILE A 269 -9.29 1.68 0.50
N ASN A 270 -10.26 1.00 1.10
CA ASN A 270 -10.24 0.65 2.53
C ASN A 270 -10.92 -0.70 2.76
N LEU A 271 -10.87 -1.21 3.99
CA LEU A 271 -11.49 -2.49 4.34
C LEU A 271 -12.99 -2.57 4.03
N ASN A 272 -13.72 -1.45 3.96
CA ASN A 272 -15.14 -1.47 3.58
C ASN A 272 -15.33 -1.90 2.11
N LEU A 273 -14.33 -1.64 1.25
CA LEU A 273 -14.34 -2.10 -0.13
C LEU A 273 -14.36 -3.64 -0.23
N VAL A 274 -13.73 -4.34 0.73
CA VAL A 274 -13.79 -5.82 0.80
C VAL A 274 -15.23 -6.30 0.91
N MET A 275 -16.01 -5.67 1.80
CA MET A 275 -17.42 -6.03 1.98
C MET A 275 -18.19 -5.85 0.69
N SER A 276 -17.98 -4.75 -0.04
CA SER A 276 -18.64 -4.50 -1.32
C SER A 276 -18.26 -5.49 -2.41
N VAL A 277 -17.01 -5.94 -2.45
CA VAL A 277 -16.55 -6.96 -3.41
C VAL A 277 -17.07 -8.36 -3.03
N SER A 278 -17.25 -8.63 -1.73
CA SER A 278 -17.66 -9.95 -1.22
C SER A 278 -19.18 -10.18 -1.20
N THR A 279 -19.99 -9.11 -1.25
CA THR A 279 -21.47 -9.21 -1.30
C THR A 279 -22.04 -9.38 -2.70
N PHE A 280 -21.19 -9.65 -3.70
CA PHE A 280 -21.57 -10.06 -5.05
C PHE A 280 -21.22 -11.53 -5.25
#